data_AF-A0A1J5AR28-F1
#
_entry.id   AF-A0A1J5AR28-F1
#
_cell.length_a   1.000
_cell.length_b   1.000
_cell.length_c   1.000
_cell.angle_alpha   90.00
_cell.angle_beta   90.00
_cell.angle_gamma   90.00
#
_symmetry.space_group_name_H-M   'P 1'
#
loop_
_entity.id
_entity.type
_entity.pdbx_description
1 polymer ?
#
loop_
_entity_poly.entity_id
_entity_poly.type
_entity_poly.pdbx_seq_one_letter_code
_entity_poly.pdbx_strand_id
1 'polypeptide(L)'
;MINRTPVWQPPLGQPGLRQPGLSQPELGQPQARLGSPLLPLNWTVVRQGLQAEPISRLMKFVSVLALISALTCVYLWQASTISEINDATATIKADAIKLERSNAGLAIDVTRWNGPAHIEDEARRQGMTPDQQPIYVVVPELTRDALGAGASGDLSTQLWLRLTGWLPNKAALAVAMR
;
A
#
# COMPACT_ATOMS: atom_id res chain seq x y z
N MET A 1 7.28 -4.57 -23.40
CA MET A 1 8.16 -5.43 -22.60
C MET A 1 7.99 -5.05 -21.13
N ILE A 2 7.42 -5.94 -20.32
CA ILE A 2 7.09 -5.65 -18.91
C ILE A 2 8.28 -6.06 -18.05
N ASN A 3 8.97 -5.08 -17.48
CA ASN A 3 10.12 -5.27 -16.62
C ASN A 3 9.62 -5.70 -15.22
N ARG A 4 9.78 -6.97 -14.87
CA ARG A 4 9.42 -7.50 -13.54
C ARG A 4 10.61 -7.30 -12.61
N THR A 5 10.47 -6.42 -11.64
CA THR A 5 11.45 -6.24 -10.56
C THR A 5 11.49 -7.49 -9.67
N PRO A 6 12.68 -8.01 -9.34
CA PRO A 6 12.82 -9.17 -8.47
C PRO A 6 12.42 -8.79 -7.03
N VAL A 7 11.43 -9.49 -6.49
CA VAL A 7 11.06 -9.43 -5.07
C VAL A 7 12.15 -10.12 -4.26
N TRP A 8 12.80 -9.36 -3.38
CA TRP A 8 13.79 -9.88 -2.45
C TRP A 8 13.09 -10.60 -1.29
N GLN A 9 13.39 -11.89 -1.10
CA GLN A 9 12.92 -12.69 0.04
C GLN A 9 14.06 -12.88 1.03
N PRO A 10 13.95 -12.38 2.28
CA PRO A 10 14.97 -12.60 3.28
C PRO A 10 14.94 -14.06 3.78
N PRO A 11 16.10 -14.67 4.05
CA PRO A 11 16.19 -16.03 4.57
C PRO A 11 15.65 -16.10 6.00
N LEU A 12 14.65 -16.95 6.23
CA LEU A 12 14.14 -17.29 7.56
C LEU A 12 15.14 -18.22 8.26
N GLY A 13 16.04 -17.64 9.05
CA GLY A 13 16.93 -18.39 9.93
C GLY A 13 16.17 -19.08 11.06
N GLN A 14 16.36 -20.38 11.22
CA GLN A 14 15.76 -21.16 12.32
C GLN A 14 16.42 -20.82 13.66
N PRO A 15 15.65 -20.65 14.76
CA PRO A 15 16.21 -20.49 16.10
C PRO A 15 16.75 -21.83 16.62
N GLY A 16 18.08 -21.93 16.77
CA GLY A 16 18.71 -23.07 17.43
C GLY A 16 18.42 -23.07 18.93
N LEU A 17 17.51 -23.94 19.37
CA LEU A 17 17.27 -24.23 20.78
C LEU A 17 18.46 -25.04 21.33
N ARG A 18 19.41 -24.37 21.98
CA ARG A 18 20.45 -25.06 22.77
C ARG A 18 19.84 -25.60 24.07
N GLN A 19 19.98 -26.91 24.27
CA GLN A 19 19.61 -27.59 25.52
C GLN A 19 20.52 -27.15 26.68
N PRO A 20 19.97 -26.87 27.87
CA PRO A 20 20.76 -26.69 29.09
C PRO A 20 21.26 -28.05 29.59
N GLY A 21 22.59 -28.25 29.58
CA GLY A 21 23.21 -29.41 30.21
C GLY A 21 23.09 -29.33 31.73
N LEU A 22 22.40 -30.30 32.34
CA LEU A 22 22.37 -30.52 33.79
C LEU A 22 23.63 -31.29 34.19
N SER A 23 24.71 -30.57 34.50
CA SER A 23 25.89 -31.15 35.16
C SER A 23 25.61 -31.36 36.65
N GLN A 24 25.67 -32.63 37.08
CA GLN A 24 25.62 -33.06 38.49
C GLN A 24 26.77 -32.48 39.31
N PRO A 25 26.55 -32.08 40.58
CA PRO A 25 27.64 -31.74 41.49
C PRO A 25 28.24 -33.02 42.09
N GLU A 26 29.47 -33.35 41.70
CA GLU A 26 30.28 -34.35 42.41
C GLU A 26 30.69 -33.81 43.79
N LEU A 27 30.29 -34.52 44.84
CA LEU A 27 30.76 -34.33 46.22
C LEU A 27 32.18 -34.93 46.36
N GLY A 28 33.18 -34.19 45.88
CA GLY A 28 34.59 -34.50 46.05
C GLY A 28 35.17 -33.91 47.35
N GLN A 29 35.72 -34.78 48.20
CA GLN A 29 36.34 -34.50 49.50
C GLN A 29 37.52 -33.48 49.42
N PRO A 30 37.74 -32.67 50.47
CA PRO A 30 38.87 -31.74 50.51
C PRO A 30 40.18 -32.49 50.85
N GLN A 31 40.95 -32.84 49.82
CA GLN A 31 42.37 -33.16 50.00
C GLN A 31 43.17 -31.87 50.07
N ALA A 32 43.61 -31.52 51.29
CA ALA A 32 44.59 -30.47 51.53
C ALA A 32 45.92 -30.83 50.85
N ARG A 33 46.15 -30.31 49.64
CA ARG A 33 47.46 -30.34 48.98
C ARG A 33 48.15 -28.99 49.18
N LEU A 34 49.20 -29.02 50.00
CA LEU A 34 50.24 -28.01 50.10
C LEU A 34 50.99 -27.97 48.76
N GLY A 35 50.68 -27.00 47.91
CA GLY A 35 51.34 -26.83 46.61
C GLY A 35 50.38 -26.29 45.56
N SER A 36 49.94 -25.04 45.72
CA SER A 36 49.03 -24.41 44.76
C SER A 36 49.83 -23.71 43.66
N PRO A 37 49.82 -24.20 42.41
CA PRO A 37 50.12 -23.35 41.26
C PRO A 37 49.05 -22.25 41.21
N LEU A 38 49.45 -21.06 40.76
CA LEU A 38 48.60 -19.86 40.62
C LEU A 38 47.28 -20.21 39.91
N LEU A 39 46.22 -20.44 40.69
CA LEU A 39 44.89 -20.73 40.15
C LEU A 39 44.32 -19.45 39.54
N PRO A 40 43.60 -19.55 38.42
CA PRO A 40 42.97 -18.40 37.78
C PRO A 40 42.04 -17.73 38.79
N LEU A 41 42.30 -16.45 39.02
CA LEU A 41 41.54 -15.61 39.96
C LEU A 41 40.05 -15.79 39.68
N ASN A 42 39.35 -16.49 40.58
CA ASN A 42 37.95 -16.82 40.35
C ASN A 42 37.10 -15.57 40.57
N TRP A 43 36.79 -14.89 39.45
CA TRP A 43 36.18 -13.56 39.47
C TRP A 43 34.79 -13.52 40.16
N THR A 44 34.15 -14.68 40.26
CA THR A 44 32.84 -14.83 40.90
C THR A 44 32.87 -14.54 42.40
N VAL A 45 33.96 -14.90 43.10
CA VAL A 45 34.09 -14.71 44.55
C VAL A 45 34.27 -13.22 44.89
N VAL A 46 35.06 -12.50 44.09
CA VAL A 46 35.22 -11.05 44.30
C VAL A 46 33.93 -10.29 44.00
N ARG A 47 33.14 -10.74 43.01
CA ARG A 47 31.80 -10.16 42.77
C ARG A 47 30.84 -10.37 43.94
N GLN A 48 30.92 -11.49 44.65
CA GLN A 48 30.03 -11.76 45.78
C GLN A 48 30.42 -10.95 47.03
N GLY A 49 31.72 -10.75 47.28
CA GLY A 49 32.20 -9.92 48.41
C GLY A 49 31.78 -8.44 48.32
N LEU A 50 31.72 -7.88 47.11
CA LEU A 50 31.31 -6.50 46.87
C LEU A 50 29.80 -6.23 47.03
N GLN A 51 28.97 -7.27 47.17
CA GLN A 51 27.51 -7.10 47.21
C GLN A 51 26.88 -7.07 48.60
N ALA A 52 27.63 -7.35 49.67
CA ALA A 52 27.09 -7.49 51.02
C ALA A 52 26.96 -6.17 51.82
N GLU A 53 27.55 -5.07 51.36
CA GLU A 53 27.58 -3.79 52.09
C GLU A 53 26.44 -2.81 51.71
N PRO A 54 26.06 -1.87 52.59
CA PRO A 54 25.02 -0.86 52.32
C PRO A 54 25.27 -0.01 51.05
N ILE A 55 26.52 0.14 50.63
CA ILE A 55 26.93 0.82 49.38
C ILE A 55 26.41 0.06 48.13
N SER A 56 26.25 -1.26 48.22
CA SER A 56 25.68 -2.12 47.16
C SER A 56 24.24 -1.73 46.80
N ARG A 57 23.44 -1.28 47.77
CA ARG A 57 22.05 -0.88 47.50
C ARG A 57 21.99 0.39 46.65
N LEU A 58 22.85 1.36 46.94
CA LEU A 58 22.88 2.62 46.21
C LEU A 58 23.39 2.44 44.77
N MET A 59 24.42 1.63 44.57
CA MET A 59 24.91 1.28 43.23
C MET A 59 23.85 0.55 42.38
N LYS A 60 23.01 -0.30 42.98
CA LYS A 60 21.88 -0.94 42.29
C LYS A 60 20.88 0.11 41.80
N PHE A 61 20.46 1.06 42.65
CA PHE A 61 19.55 2.12 42.22
C PHE A 61 20.14 2.99 41.10
N VAL A 62 21.42 3.36 41.20
CA VAL A 62 22.11 4.12 40.14
C VAL A 62 22.13 3.34 38.83
N SER A 63 22.43 2.04 38.88
CA SER A 63 22.40 1.20 37.66
C SER A 63 21.01 1.08 37.05
N VAL A 64 19.95 0.96 37.87
CA VAL A 64 18.56 0.90 37.40
C VAL A 64 18.15 2.24 36.78
N LEU A 65 18.48 3.36 37.41
CA LEU A 65 18.21 4.69 36.86
C LEU A 65 18.95 4.93 35.54
N ALA A 66 20.21 4.51 35.44
CA ALA A 66 20.98 4.60 34.20
C ALA A 66 20.34 3.77 33.07
N LEU A 67 19.88 2.55 33.37
CA LEU A 67 19.17 1.71 32.41
C LEU A 67 17.85 2.32 31.95
N ILE A 68 17.05 2.86 32.89
CA ILE A 68 15.80 3.54 32.55
C ILE A 68 16.08 4.76 31.67
N SER A 69 17.08 5.56 32.00
CA SER A 69 17.48 6.72 31.20
C SER A 69 17.87 6.32 29.77
N ALA A 70 18.69 5.27 29.62
CA ALA A 70 19.06 4.75 28.31
C ALA A 70 17.85 4.23 27.52
N LEU A 71 16.91 3.52 28.16
CA LEU A 71 15.68 3.05 27.54
C LEU A 71 14.79 4.22 27.09
N THR A 72 14.63 5.25 27.92
CA THR A 72 13.87 6.46 27.56
C THR A 72 14.51 7.19 26.38
N CYS A 73 15.84 7.25 26.31
CA CYS A 73 16.55 7.85 25.18
C CYS A 73 16.25 7.10 23.87
N VAL A 74 16.34 5.76 23.87
CA VAL A 74 15.99 4.93 22.70
C VAL A 74 14.52 5.09 22.33
N TYR A 75 13.62 5.15 23.32
CA TYR A 75 12.20 5.33 23.09
C TYR A 75 11.89 6.68 22.43
N LEU A 76 12.50 7.77 22.91
CA LEU A 76 12.32 9.11 22.31
C LEU A 76 12.83 9.15 20.87
N TRP A 77 13.95 8.48 20.58
CA TRP A 77 14.48 8.36 19.22
C TRP A 77 13.57 7.52 18.31
N GLN A 78 12.97 6.44 18.82
CA GLN A 78 11.97 5.69 18.06
C GLN A 78 10.69 6.51 17.83
N ALA A 79 10.23 7.27 18.83
CA ALA A 79 9.07 8.13 18.70
C ALA A 79 9.27 9.23 17.65
N SER A 80 10.47 9.83 17.59
CA SER A 80 10.78 10.85 16.59
C SER A 80 10.77 10.29 15.16
N THR A 81 11.32 9.09 14.94
CA THR A 81 11.35 8.47 13.60
C THR A 81 9.94 8.06 13.13
N ILE A 82 9.08 7.59 14.03
CA ILE A 82 7.67 7.30 13.71
C ILE A 82 6.92 8.59 13.30
N SER A 83 7.21 9.72 13.95
CA SER A 83 6.60 11.01 13.59
C SER A 83 7.01 11.45 12.18
N GLU A 84 8.30 11.38 11.86
CA GLU A 84 8.81 11.74 10.53
C GLU A 84 8.18 10.90 9.41
N ILE A 85 7.96 9.60 9.65
CA ILE A 85 7.30 8.70 8.70
C ILE A 85 5.83 9.08 8.48
N ASN A 86 5.12 9.47 9.54
CA ASN A 86 3.73 9.91 9.44
C ASN A 86 3.60 11.21 8.64
N ASP A 87 4.51 12.17 8.87
CA ASP A 87 4.54 13.42 8.12
C ASP A 87 4.85 13.18 6.64
N ALA A 88 5.84 12.34 6.34
CA ALA A 88 6.16 11.95 4.96
C ALA A 88 4.96 11.24 4.28
N THR A 89 4.25 10.39 5.01
CA THR A 89 3.05 9.71 4.50
C THR A 89 1.93 10.70 4.20
N ALA A 90 1.74 11.73 5.03
CA ALA A 90 0.76 12.78 4.81
C ALA A 90 1.07 13.58 3.54
N THR A 91 2.35 13.94 3.33
CA THR A 91 2.80 14.64 2.12
C THR A 91 2.57 13.80 0.85
N ILE A 92 2.96 12.51 0.87
CA ILE A 92 2.77 11.61 -0.28
C ILE A 92 1.27 11.47 -0.62
N LYS A 93 0.39 11.39 0.38
CA LYS A 93 -1.06 11.34 0.15
C LYS A 93 -1.58 12.64 -0.49
N ALA A 94 -1.11 13.80 -0.03
CA ALA A 94 -1.49 15.08 -0.61
C ALA A 94 -1.04 15.18 -2.08
N ASP A 95 0.19 14.74 -2.37
CA ASP A 95 0.74 14.74 -3.73
C ASP A 95 0.00 13.77 -4.66
N ALA A 96 -0.36 12.58 -4.16
CA ALA A 96 -1.16 11.61 -4.92
C ALA A 96 -2.53 12.18 -5.32
N ILE A 97 -3.24 12.84 -4.39
CA ILE A 97 -4.53 13.49 -4.67
C ILE A 97 -4.37 14.60 -5.70
N LYS A 98 -3.28 15.39 -5.59
CA LYS A 98 -2.99 16.45 -6.56
C LYS A 98 -2.77 15.88 -7.96
N LEU A 99 -2.01 14.78 -8.06
CA LEU A 99 -1.74 14.10 -9.33
C LEU A 99 -3.01 13.49 -9.95
N GLU A 100 -3.86 12.90 -9.12
CA GLU A 100 -5.16 12.36 -9.55
C GLU A 100 -6.04 13.46 -10.14
N ARG A 101 -6.11 14.63 -9.49
CA ARG A 101 -6.86 15.79 -10.00
C ARG A 101 -6.29 16.32 -11.32
N SER A 102 -4.96 16.39 -11.47
CA SER A 102 -4.36 16.80 -12.75
C SER A 102 -4.63 15.78 -13.86
N ASN A 103 -4.59 14.49 -13.57
CA ASN A 103 -4.88 13.44 -14.54
C ASN A 103 -6.36 13.46 -14.97
N ALA A 104 -7.28 13.69 -14.03
CA ALA A 104 -8.70 13.85 -14.34
C ALA A 104 -8.94 15.06 -15.27
N GLY A 105 -8.25 16.18 -15.02
CA GLY A 105 -8.29 17.35 -15.90
C GLY A 105 -7.81 17.05 -17.32
N LEU A 106 -6.65 16.41 -17.45
CA LEU A 106 -6.11 16.01 -18.75
C LEU A 106 -7.03 15.04 -19.50
N ALA A 107 -7.67 14.10 -18.80
CA ALA A 107 -8.63 13.18 -19.41
C ALA A 107 -9.86 13.92 -20.00
N ILE A 108 -10.36 14.94 -19.29
CA ILE A 108 -11.44 15.79 -19.78
C ILE A 108 -11.00 16.57 -21.03
N ASP A 109 -9.80 17.16 -21.00
CA ASP A 109 -9.27 17.93 -22.14
C ASP A 109 -9.05 17.05 -23.37
N VAL A 110 -8.50 15.85 -23.19
CA VAL A 110 -8.35 14.86 -24.27
C VAL A 110 -9.71 14.46 -24.84
N THR A 111 -10.72 14.25 -23.99
CA THR A 111 -12.08 13.93 -24.46
C THR A 111 -12.69 15.11 -25.23
N ARG A 112 -12.42 16.34 -24.80
CA ARG A 112 -12.88 17.55 -25.48
C ARG A 112 -12.22 17.72 -26.86
N TRP A 113 -10.91 17.49 -26.97
CA TRP A 113 -10.19 17.58 -28.24
C TRP A 113 -10.54 16.43 -29.20
N ASN A 114 -10.86 15.24 -28.68
CA ASN A 114 -11.34 14.14 -29.50
C ASN A 114 -12.86 14.18 -29.77
N GLY A 115 -13.56 15.21 -29.30
CA GLY A 115 -15.00 15.38 -29.52
C GLY A 115 -15.30 15.73 -30.98
N PRO A 116 -16.41 15.22 -31.56
CA PRO A 116 -16.76 15.46 -32.97
C PRO A 116 -16.88 16.95 -33.29
N ALA A 117 -17.43 17.75 -32.37
CA ALA A 117 -17.52 19.20 -32.55
C ALA A 117 -16.15 19.88 -32.71
N HIS A 118 -15.13 19.46 -31.94
CA HIS A 118 -13.78 20.02 -32.07
C HIS A 118 -13.14 19.61 -33.40
N ILE A 119 -13.30 18.34 -33.79
CA ILE A 119 -12.79 17.82 -35.06
C ILE A 119 -13.44 18.55 -36.25
N GLU A 120 -14.75 18.78 -36.21
CA GLU A 120 -15.48 19.52 -37.25
C GLU A 120 -15.05 20.98 -37.34
N ASP A 121 -14.88 21.66 -36.20
CA ASP A 121 -14.41 23.06 -36.15
C ASP A 121 -12.99 23.20 -36.69
N GLU A 122 -12.09 22.27 -36.33
CA GLU A 122 -10.71 22.26 -36.80
C GLU A 122 -10.64 21.88 -38.30
N ALA A 123 -11.42 20.89 -38.74
CA ALA A 123 -11.56 20.57 -40.17
C ALA A 123 -12.10 21.76 -40.97
N ARG A 124 -13.02 22.54 -40.40
CA ARG A 124 -13.56 23.75 -41.04
C ARG A 124 -12.50 24.84 -41.15
N ARG A 125 -11.70 25.05 -40.10
CA ARG A 125 -10.55 25.99 -40.12
C ARG A 125 -9.51 25.61 -41.17
N GLN A 126 -9.32 24.32 -41.41
CA GLN A 126 -8.38 23.81 -42.41
C GLN A 126 -8.97 23.73 -43.83
N GLY A 127 -10.23 24.15 -44.04
CA GLY A 127 -10.90 24.08 -45.34
C GLY A 127 -11.19 22.66 -45.82
N MET A 128 -11.18 21.68 -44.90
CA MET A 128 -11.43 20.27 -45.21
C MET A 128 -12.91 19.90 -45.15
N THR A 129 -13.74 20.74 -44.50
CA THR A 129 -15.18 20.52 -44.44
C THR A 129 -15.83 21.14 -45.68
N PRO A 130 -16.52 20.36 -46.53
CA PRO A 130 -17.30 20.93 -47.62
C PRO A 130 -18.36 21.87 -47.05
N ASP A 131 -18.64 22.97 -47.75
CA ASP A 131 -19.71 23.91 -47.37
C ASP A 131 -20.98 23.12 -47.08
N GLN A 132 -21.63 23.45 -45.95
CA GLN A 132 -22.76 22.71 -45.37
C GLN A 132 -23.91 22.57 -46.38
N GLN A 133 -23.83 21.57 -47.26
CA GLN A 133 -24.96 21.14 -48.05
C GLN A 133 -25.81 20.24 -47.15
N PRO A 134 -27.05 20.63 -46.80
CA PRO A 134 -27.94 19.77 -46.05
C PRO A 134 -28.16 18.50 -46.85
N ILE A 135 -27.64 17.37 -46.34
CA ILE A 135 -27.92 16.05 -46.91
C ILE A 135 -29.28 15.63 -46.37
N TYR A 136 -30.30 15.76 -47.21
CA TYR A 136 -31.62 15.20 -46.94
C TYR A 136 -31.54 13.68 -47.08
N VAL A 137 -31.41 12.99 -45.95
CA VAL A 137 -31.60 11.52 -45.95
C VAL A 137 -33.09 11.29 -46.05
N VAL A 138 -33.56 11.01 -47.26
CA VAL A 138 -34.90 10.47 -47.48
C VAL A 138 -34.89 9.07 -46.89
N VAL A 139 -35.33 8.95 -45.64
CA VAL A 139 -35.64 7.63 -45.06
C VAL A 139 -36.78 7.10 -45.92
N PRO A 140 -36.61 5.98 -46.64
CA PRO A 140 -37.70 5.38 -47.36
C PRO A 140 -38.85 5.19 -46.38
N GLU A 141 -40.07 5.59 -46.74
CA GLU A 141 -41.26 5.13 -46.03
C GLU A 141 -41.23 3.61 -46.06
N LEU A 142 -40.64 2.99 -45.03
CA LEU A 142 -40.83 1.58 -44.76
C LEU A 142 -42.30 1.46 -44.39
N THR A 143 -43.11 1.30 -45.44
CA THR A 143 -44.35 0.56 -45.48
C THR A 143 -45.13 0.66 -44.17
N ARG A 144 -45.72 1.84 -43.95
CA ARG A 144 -46.73 2.06 -42.88
C ARG A 144 -47.86 1.02 -42.94
N ASP A 145 -48.05 0.41 -44.11
CA ASP A 145 -49.06 -0.62 -44.37
C ASP A 145 -48.69 -2.03 -43.89
N ALA A 146 -47.44 -2.30 -43.49
CA ALA A 146 -47.04 -3.60 -42.94
C ALA A 146 -47.18 -3.70 -41.40
N LEU A 147 -47.47 -2.59 -40.72
CA LEU A 147 -47.67 -2.50 -39.26
C LEU A 147 -49.13 -2.29 -38.88
N GLY A 148 -50.04 -2.83 -39.70
CA GLY A 148 -51.41 -3.08 -39.31
C GLY A 148 -51.47 -4.09 -38.16
N ALA A 149 -51.80 -3.58 -36.98
CA ALA A 149 -52.35 -4.29 -35.82
C ALA A 149 -51.43 -5.32 -35.12
N GLY A 150 -50.71 -4.88 -34.07
CA GLY A 150 -50.46 -5.78 -32.93
C GLY A 150 -49.21 -5.55 -32.08
N ALA A 151 -48.18 -4.85 -32.56
CA ALA A 151 -46.88 -4.81 -31.87
C ALA A 151 -46.50 -3.40 -31.39
N SER A 152 -47.30 -2.78 -30.51
CA SER A 152 -47.02 -1.44 -29.98
C SER A 152 -46.04 -1.39 -28.79
N GLY A 153 -45.26 -2.46 -28.54
CA GLY A 153 -44.47 -2.55 -27.31
C GLY A 153 -42.95 -2.56 -27.45
N ASP A 154 -42.38 -3.04 -28.56
CA ASP A 154 -40.99 -3.55 -28.47
C ASP A 154 -40.09 -3.28 -29.70
N LEU A 155 -40.60 -2.59 -30.73
CA LEU A 155 -39.83 -2.36 -31.95
C LEU A 155 -38.76 -1.27 -31.82
N SER A 156 -38.98 -0.24 -31.00
CA SER A 156 -37.95 0.78 -30.76
C SER A 156 -36.76 0.21 -29.99
N THR A 157 -37.00 -0.71 -29.05
CA THR A 157 -35.98 -1.45 -28.31
C THR A 157 -35.20 -2.39 -29.22
N GLN A 158 -35.88 -3.13 -30.11
CA GLN A 158 -35.20 -4.05 -31.03
C GLN A 158 -34.38 -3.34 -32.11
N LEU A 159 -34.83 -2.19 -32.61
CA LEU A 159 -34.08 -1.43 -33.62
C LEU A 159 -32.79 -0.84 -33.04
N TRP A 160 -32.84 -0.34 -31.80
CA TRP A 160 -31.66 0.12 -31.08
C TRP A 160 -30.67 -1.01 -30.78
N LEU A 161 -31.15 -2.17 -30.33
CA LEU A 161 -30.32 -3.37 -30.09
C LEU A 161 -29.59 -3.86 -31.34
N ARG A 162 -30.23 -3.73 -32.51
CA ARG A 162 -29.68 -4.18 -33.79
C ARG A 162 -28.68 -3.19 -34.39
N LEU A 163 -28.86 -1.89 -34.15
CA LEU A 163 -27.99 -0.84 -34.67
C LEU A 163 -26.72 -0.63 -33.83
N THR A 164 -26.79 -0.78 -32.50
CA THR A 164 -25.63 -0.52 -31.64
C THR A 164 -24.84 -1.77 -31.28
N GLY A 165 -25.39 -2.97 -31.48
CA GLY A 165 -24.73 -4.26 -31.17
C GLY A 165 -24.31 -4.40 -29.69
N TRP A 166 -24.68 -3.45 -28.84
CA TRP A 166 -24.28 -3.34 -27.46
C TRP A 166 -25.54 -3.46 -26.60
N LEU A 167 -25.64 -4.56 -25.85
CA LEU A 167 -26.66 -4.71 -24.82
C LEU A 167 -26.33 -3.72 -23.70
N PRO A 168 -27.16 -2.68 -23.45
CA PRO A 168 -27.01 -1.92 -22.22
C PRO A 168 -27.34 -2.86 -21.06
N ASN A 169 -26.35 -3.13 -20.19
CA ASN A 169 -26.60 -3.77 -18.91
C ASN A 169 -27.73 -3.01 -18.20
N LYS A 170 -28.74 -3.73 -17.69
CA LYS A 170 -29.97 -3.18 -17.08
C LYS A 170 -29.73 -2.09 -16.02
N ALA A 171 -28.51 -1.98 -15.48
CA ALA A 171 -28.11 -0.92 -14.56
C ALA A 171 -28.10 0.50 -15.18
N ALA A 172 -27.85 0.65 -16.48
CA ALA A 172 -27.78 1.97 -17.12
C ALA A 172 -29.16 2.64 -17.31
N LEU A 173 -30.23 1.85 -17.38
CA LEU A 173 -31.59 2.35 -17.61
C LEU A 173 -32.23 2.97 -16.36
N ALA A 174 -31.71 2.69 -15.16
CA ALA A 174 -32.26 3.24 -13.92
C ALA A 174 -31.83 4.70 -13.64
N VAL A 175 -30.80 5.21 -14.33
CA VAL A 175 -30.27 6.58 -14.09
C VAL A 175 -30.93 7.63 -15.01
N ALA A 176 -31.54 7.21 -16.12
CA ALA A 176 -32.15 8.13 -17.08
C ALA A 176 -33.63 8.48 -16.78
N MET A 177 -34.22 7.95 -15.70
CA MET A 177 -35.61 8.23 -15.29
C MET A 177 -35.70 8.93 -13.92
N ARG A 178 -34.77 9.84 -13.62
CA ARG A 178 -34.86 10.80 -12.53
C ARG A 178 -34.50 12.18 -13.05
#